data_AF-J3BTP5-F1
#
_entry.id   AF-J3BTP5-F1
#
_cell.length_a   1.000
_cell.length_b   1.000
_cell.length_c   1.000
_cell.angle_alpha   90.00
_cell.angle_beta   90.00
_cell.angle_gamma   90.00
#
_symmetry.space_group_name_H-M   'P 1'
#
loop_
_entity.id
_entity.type
_entity.pdbx_description
1 polymer ?
#
loop_
_entity_poly.entity_id
_entity_poly.type
_entity_poly.pdbx_seq_one_letter_code
_entity_poly.pdbx_strand_id
1 'polypeptide(L)' 'MLAKSFLRQCTASTALKLANVTLPLKHEIDNLGTISDVTGRGIIVIDMHREMPDDQVTDIAELIVDAVNAYTSHP' A
#
# COMPACT_ATOMS: atom_id res chain seq x y z
N MET A 1 20.65 -9.03 -18.98
CA MET A 1 19.58 -8.06 -18.64
C MET A 1 18.49 -8.63 -17.72
N LEU A 2 18.68 -9.82 -17.11
CA LEU A 2 17.65 -10.53 -16.31
C LEU A 2 17.77 -10.36 -14.79
N ALA A 3 18.94 -9.93 -14.27
CA ALA A 3 19.16 -9.85 -12.82
C ALA A 3 18.61 -8.57 -12.15
N LYS A 4 18.33 -7.51 -12.94
CA LYS A 4 17.85 -6.22 -12.40
C LYS A 4 16.34 -6.22 -12.11
N SER A 5 15.55 -7.04 -12.80
CA SER A 5 14.11 -7.19 -12.55
C SER A 5 13.84 -8.04 -11.31
N PHE A 6 14.58 -9.13 -11.11
CA PHE A 6 14.40 -10.05 -9.97
C PHE A 6 14.68 -9.38 -8.61
N LEU A 7 15.71 -8.53 -8.54
CA LEU A 7 16.05 -7.77 -7.33
C LEU A 7 15.00 -6.72 -6.94
N ARG A 8 14.23 -6.17 -7.89
CA ARG A 8 13.11 -5.26 -7.60
C ARG A 8 11.86 -6.01 -7.15
N GLN A 9 11.69 -7.25 -7.58
CA GLN A 9 10.52 -8.08 -7.30
C GLN A 9 10.56 -8.63 -5.85
N CYS A 10 11.73 -9.00 -5.34
CA CYS A 10 11.84 -9.48 -3.95
C CYS A 10 11.66 -8.40 -2.88
N THR A 11 11.83 -7.10 -3.17
CA THR A 11 11.92 -6.08 -2.12
C THR A 11 10.57 -5.70 -1.51
N ALA A 12 9.51 -5.54 -2.30
CA ALA A 12 8.22 -5.04 -1.80
C ALA A 12 7.54 -6.04 -0.84
N SER A 13 7.37 -7.30 -1.26
CA SER A 13 6.76 -8.35 -0.43
C SER A 13 7.59 -8.68 0.82
N THR A 14 8.92 -8.70 0.68
CA THR A 14 9.82 -8.94 1.82
C THR A 14 9.80 -7.75 2.79
N ALA A 15 9.78 -6.51 2.31
CA ALA A 15 9.70 -5.32 3.15
C ALA A 15 8.38 -5.26 3.94
N LEU A 16 7.25 -5.61 3.33
CA LEU A 16 5.95 -5.67 4.02
C LEU A 16 5.94 -6.75 5.12
N LYS A 17 6.49 -7.94 4.83
CA LYS A 17 6.66 -8.99 5.86
C LYS A 17 7.57 -8.56 6.99
N LEU A 18 8.70 -7.91 6.70
CA LEU A 18 9.62 -7.38 7.71
C LEU A 18 8.98 -6.27 8.56
N ALA A 19 8.07 -5.49 7.99
CA ALA A 19 7.30 -4.47 8.70
C ALA A 19 6.10 -5.04 9.50
N ASN A 20 5.92 -6.37 9.48
CA ASN A 20 4.81 -7.08 10.10
C ASN A 20 3.44 -6.56 9.60
N VAL A 21 3.33 -6.41 8.29
CA VAL A 21 2.11 -5.99 7.58
C VAL A 21 1.37 -7.22 7.07
N THR A 22 0.09 -7.32 7.38
CA THR A 22 -0.76 -8.46 7.01
C THR A 22 -1.67 -8.09 5.83
N LEU A 23 -1.43 -8.71 4.68
CA LEU A 23 -2.20 -8.48 3.46
C LEU A 23 -3.58 -9.18 3.50
N PRO A 24 -4.57 -8.74 2.70
CA PRO A 24 -4.52 -7.57 1.80
C PRO A 24 -4.54 -6.24 2.56
N LEU A 25 -4.04 -5.19 1.91
CA LEU A 25 -4.23 -3.81 2.37
C LEU A 25 -5.67 -3.35 2.12
N LYS A 26 -6.11 -2.36 2.90
CA LYS A 26 -7.41 -1.71 2.81
C LYS A 26 -7.24 -0.20 2.92
N HIS A 27 -8.02 0.55 2.14
CA HIS A 27 -8.20 1.98 2.36
C HIS A 27 -9.29 2.18 3.41
N GLU A 28 -9.02 3.00 4.43
CA GLU A 28 -9.95 3.33 5.50
C GLU A 28 -10.99 4.37 5.03
N ILE A 29 -12.27 3.99 5.08
CA ILE A 29 -13.40 4.82 4.61
C ILE A 29 -13.62 6.02 5.54
N ASP A 30 -13.43 5.82 6.85
CA ASP A 30 -13.68 6.85 7.86
C ASP A 30 -12.49 7.80 8.05
N ASN A 31 -11.32 7.49 7.46
CA ASN A 31 -10.11 8.28 7.58
C ASN A 31 -9.37 8.35 6.25
N LEU A 32 -9.79 9.30 5.41
CA LEU A 32 -9.25 9.52 4.06
C LEU A 32 -7.73 9.57 4.06
N GLY A 33 -7.12 8.87 3.09
CA GLY A 33 -5.67 8.75 2.96
C GLY A 33 -5.01 7.74 3.89
N THR A 34 -5.74 7.13 4.83
CA THR A 34 -5.18 6.07 5.69
C THR A 34 -5.34 4.71 5.04
N ILE A 35 -4.23 3.99 4.91
CA ILE A 35 -4.21 2.60 4.46
C ILE A 35 -3.84 1.72 5.64
N SER A 36 -4.65 0.70 5.88
CA SER A 36 -4.45 -0.31 6.91
C SER A 36 -4.19 -1.68 6.33
N ASP A 37 -3.65 -2.55 7.16
CA ASP A 37 -3.55 -3.98 6.87
C ASP A 37 -4.84 -4.71 7.29
N VAL A 38 -4.96 -6.00 7.00
CA VAL A 38 -6.19 -6.76 7.29
C VAL A 38 -6.52 -6.84 8.79
N THR A 39 -5.54 -6.58 9.67
CA THR A 39 -5.74 -6.55 11.13
C THR A 39 -6.27 -5.21 11.64
N GLY A 40 -6.40 -4.21 10.77
CA GLY A 40 -6.81 -2.86 11.12
C GLY A 40 -5.65 -1.98 11.60
N ARG A 41 -4.40 -2.43 11.44
CA ARG A 41 -3.23 -1.61 11.76
C ARG A 41 -2.98 -0.62 10.63
N GLY A 42 -3.07 0.69 10.92
CA GLY A 42 -2.68 1.73 9.96
C GLY A 42 -1.19 1.66 9.63
N ILE A 43 -0.87 1.62 8.33
CA ILE A 43 0.51 1.46 7.81
C ILE A 43 0.97 2.70 7.05
N ILE A 44 0.08 3.34 6.28
CA ILE A 44 0.40 4.50 5.45
C ILE A 44 -0.64 5.58 5.73
N VAL A 45 -0.18 6.82 5.85
CA VAL A 45 -1.04 8.02 5.84
C VAL A 45 -0.59 8.89 4.67
N ILE A 46 -1.49 9.07 3.70
CA ILE A 46 -1.31 9.95 2.55
C ILE A 46 -1.72 11.34 2.98
N ASP A 47 -0.95 12.34 2.52
CA ASP A 47 -1.22 13.75 2.76
C ASP A 47 -1.38 14.11 4.26
N MET A 48 -0.34 13.86 5.03
CA MET A 48 -0.34 14.12 6.48
C MET A 48 -0.59 15.60 6.83
N HIS A 49 -0.41 16.53 5.89
CA HIS A 49 -0.61 17.97 6.08
C HIS A 49 -1.89 18.52 5.45
N ARG A 50 -2.71 17.67 4.80
CA ARG A 50 -3.99 18.05 4.17
C ARG A 50 -3.82 19.16 3.12
N GLU A 51 -2.77 19.05 2.32
CA GLU A 51 -2.47 20.01 1.25
C GLU A 51 -3.16 19.64 -0.07
N MET A 52 -3.65 18.40 -0.20
CA MET A 52 -4.32 17.87 -1.39
C MET A 52 -5.84 17.80 -1.19
N PRO A 53 -6.63 17.94 -2.27
CA PRO A 53 -8.05 17.64 -2.27
C PRO A 53 -8.36 16.17 -1.91
N ASP A 54 -9.46 15.96 -1.18
CA ASP A 54 -9.88 14.64 -0.67
C ASP A 54 -10.07 13.57 -1.76
N ASP A 55 -10.55 13.97 -2.94
CA ASP A 55 -10.69 13.10 -4.11
C ASP A 55 -9.33 12.59 -4.60
N GLN A 56 -8.33 13.47 -4.69
CA GLN A 56 -6.97 13.07 -5.07
C GLN A 56 -6.32 12.17 -4.02
N VAL A 57 -6.51 12.45 -2.73
CA VAL A 57 -6.01 11.60 -1.64
C VAL A 57 -6.62 10.20 -1.73
N THR A 58 -7.93 10.13 -2.02
CA THR A 58 -8.68 8.88 -2.20
C THR A 58 -8.16 8.08 -3.39
N ASP A 59 -8.04 8.71 -4.57
CA ASP A 59 -7.56 8.06 -5.78
C ASP A 59 -6.15 7.46 -5.58
N ILE A 60 -5.26 8.19 -4.89
CA ILE A 60 -3.90 7.70 -4.59
C ILE A 60 -3.96 6.52 -3.60
N ALA A 61 -4.83 6.60 -2.58
CA ALA A 61 -4.99 5.53 -1.59
C ALA A 61 -5.45 4.23 -2.25
N GLU A 62 -6.49 4.30 -3.07
CA GLU A 62 -7.04 3.17 -3.80
C GLU A 62 -6.02 2.60 -4.78
N LEU A 63 -5.29 3.45 -5.52
CA LEU A 63 -4.25 3.00 -6.45
C LEU A 63 -3.13 2.21 -5.75
N ILE A 64 -2.69 2.65 -4.56
CA ILE A 64 -1.67 1.94 -3.78
C ILE A 64 -2.20 0.59 -3.30
N VAL A 65 -3.43 0.57 -2.78
CA VAL A 65 -4.09 -0.66 -2.32
C VAL A 65 -4.19 -1.68 -3.45
N ASP A 66 -4.68 -1.26 -4.62
CA ASP A 66 -4.81 -2.09 -5.80
C ASP A 66 -3.45 -2.62 -6.28
N ALA A 67 -2.45 -1.75 -6.39
CA ALA A 67 -1.11 -2.16 -6.84
C ALA A 67 -0.47 -3.19 -5.91
N VAL A 68 -0.53 -2.97 -4.59
CA VAL A 68 0.04 -3.90 -3.61
C VAL A 68 -0.74 -5.21 -3.59
N ASN A 69 -2.07 -5.16 -3.56
CA ASN A 69 -2.89 -6.36 -3.51
C ASN A 69 -2.78 -7.19 -4.81
N ALA A 70 -2.77 -6.54 -5.98
CA ALA A 70 -2.57 -7.20 -7.27
C ALA A 70 -1.21 -7.91 -7.33
N TYR A 71 -0.15 -7.26 -6.84
CA TYR A 71 1.18 -7.85 -6.77
C TYR A 71 1.21 -9.12 -5.91
N THR A 72 0.40 -9.18 -4.86
CA THR A 72 0.38 -10.34 -3.95
C THR A 72 -0.45 -11.51 -4.50
N SER A 73 -1.36 -11.23 -5.43
CA SER A 73 -2.16 -12.25 -6.14
C SER A 73 -1.41 -12.94 -7.29
N HIS A 74 -0.27 -12.39 -7.74
CA HIS A 74 0.56 -12.93 -8.82
C HIS A 74 2.04 -13.01 -8.40
N PRO A 75 2.50 -14.14 -7.82
CA PRO A 75 3.86 -14.30 -7.30
C PRO A 75 4.96 -14.23 -8.38
#